data_AF-K0VTX5-F1
#
_entry.id   AF-K0VTX5-F1
#
_cell.length_a   1.000
_cell.length_b   1.000
_cell.length_c   1.000
_cell.angle_alpha   90.00
_cell.angle_beta   90.00
_cell.angle_gamma   90.00
#
_symmetry.space_group_name_H-M   'P 1'
#
loop_
_entity.id
_entity.type
_entity.pdbx_description
1 polymer ?
#
loop_
_entity_poly.entity_id
_entity_poly.type
_entity_poly.pdbx_seq_one_letter_code
_entity_poly.pdbx_strand_id
1 'polypeptide(L)'
;MSTSIILLCLVVIGAAAYLVARSRATALAGGRSSALHSRPVYYGAYAAIWAVLPALVVLCVWLSVSPGIISSSVRGAFPDDVKAQASVEQDLSYSMVATVARG
;
A
#
# COMPACT_ATOMS: atom_id res chain seq x y z
N MET A 1 -7.74 5.07 -6.81
CA MET A 1 -7.95 4.07 -5.73
C MET A 1 -7.69 4.76 -4.41
N SER A 2 -8.67 4.82 -3.52
CA SER A 2 -8.50 5.50 -2.23
C SER A 2 -7.47 4.73 -1.40
N THR A 3 -6.35 5.37 -1.06
CA THR A 3 -5.29 4.79 -0.23
C THR A 3 -5.83 4.22 1.08
N SER A 4 -6.87 4.85 1.63
CA SER A 4 -7.62 4.40 2.80
C SER A 4 -8.20 2.98 2.65
N ILE A 5 -8.70 2.62 1.47
CA ILE A 5 -9.23 1.28 1.20
C ILE A 5 -8.10 0.24 1.19
N ILE A 6 -6.95 0.60 0.60
CA ILE A 6 -5.77 -0.29 0.57
C ILE A 6 -5.28 -0.55 2.01
N LEU A 7 -5.19 0.51 2.83
CA LEU A 7 -4.81 0.37 4.24
C LEU A 7 -5.80 -0.49 5.02
N LEU A 8 -7.12 -0.31 4.80
CA LEU A 8 -8.15 -1.15 5.39
C LEU A 8 -7.96 -2.62 5.01
N CYS A 9 -7.75 -2.92 3.73
CA CYS A 9 -7.48 -4.27 3.25
C CYS A 9 -6.24 -4.87 3.91
N LEU A 10 -5.16 -4.11 4.06
CA LEU A 10 -3.94 -4.58 4.73
C LEU A 10 -4.18 -4.95 6.19
N VAL A 11 -4.96 -4.15 6.92
CA VAL A 11 -5.34 -4.45 8.30
C VAL A 11 -6.17 -5.74 8.37
N VAL A 12 -7.15 -5.89 7.48
CA VAL A 12 -8.00 -7.10 7.41
C VAL A 12 -7.16 -8.35 7.10
N ILE A 13 -6.26 -8.27 6.13
CA ILE A 13 -5.36 -9.38 5.75
C ILE A 13 -4.40 -9.71 6.90
N GLY A 14 -3.81 -8.70 7.55
CA GLY A 14 -2.94 -8.90 8.70
C GLY A 14 -3.66 -9.57 9.88
N ALA A 15 -4.89 -9.15 10.17
CA ALA A 15 -5.73 -9.77 11.19
C ALA A 15 -6.08 -11.22 10.84
N ALA A 16 -6.45 -11.50 9.59
CA ALA A 16 -6.72 -12.86 9.12
C ALA A 16 -5.47 -13.75 9.23
N ALA A 17 -4.31 -13.26 8.80
CA ALA A 17 -3.03 -13.97 8.90
C ALA A 17 -2.66 -14.27 10.36
N TYR A 18 -2.85 -13.31 11.27
CA TYR A 18 -2.65 -13.52 12.71
C TYR A 18 -3.53 -14.64 13.26
N LEU A 19 -4.83 -14.62 12.96
CA LEU A 19 -5.80 -15.60 13.47
C LEU A 19 -5.50 -17.01 12.96
N VAL A 20 -5.18 -17.15 11.66
CA VAL A 20 -4.84 -18.44 11.04
C VAL A 20 -3.51 -18.99 11.59
N ALA A 21 -2.50 -18.15 11.74
CA ALA A 21 -1.20 -18.57 12.27
C ALA A 21 -1.29 -18.93 13.77
N ARG A 22 -2.08 -18.17 14.55
CA ARG A 22 -2.35 -18.47 15.96
C ARG A 22 -3.09 -19.80 16.13
N SER A 23 -4.15 -20.04 15.37
CA SER A 23 -4.94 -21.28 15.45
C SER A 23 -4.12 -22.51 15.07
N ARG A 24 -3.29 -22.40 14.02
CA ARG A 24 -2.32 -23.43 13.65
C ARG A 24 -1.30 -23.69 14.76
N ALA A 25 -0.68 -22.64 15.32
CA ALA A 25 0.30 -22.80 16.38
C ALA A 25 -0.29 -23.46 17.65
N THR A 26 -1.54 -23.16 17.99
CA THR A 26 -2.24 -23.82 19.12
C THR A 26 -2.59 -25.28 18.84
N ALA A 27 -2.95 -25.62 17.60
CA ALA A 27 -3.23 -27.00 17.20
C ALA A 27 -1.95 -27.86 17.21
N LEU A 28 -0.82 -27.32 16.70
CA LEU A 28 0.47 -28.00 16.72
C LEU A 28 1.03 -28.20 18.15
N ALA A 29 0.67 -27.34 19.11
CA ALA A 29 1.05 -27.48 20.51
C ALA A 29 0.23 -28.54 21.28
N GLY A 30 -0.69 -29.25 20.62
CA GLY A 30 -1.45 -30.36 21.21
C GLY A 30 -2.39 -29.95 22.35
N GLY A 31 -2.88 -28.70 22.37
CA GLY A 31 -3.81 -28.21 23.40
C GLY A 31 -3.21 -28.01 24.81
N ARG A 32 -1.93 -28.31 25.02
CA ARG A 32 -1.25 -28.14 26.31
C ARG A 32 -0.69 -26.73 26.45
N SER A 33 -1.58 -25.79 26.77
CA SER A 33 -1.28 -24.37 27.05
C SER A 33 -0.24 -24.17 28.16
N SER A 34 -0.09 -25.16 29.05
CA SER A 34 0.81 -25.12 30.22
C SER A 34 2.30 -25.18 29.90
N ALA A 35 2.71 -25.44 28.65
CA ALA A 35 4.11 -25.41 28.22
C ALA A 35 4.48 -24.17 27.37
N LEU A 36 3.51 -23.25 27.14
CA LEU A 36 3.66 -22.15 26.20
C LEU A 36 3.48 -20.80 26.92
N HIS A 37 4.55 -20.32 27.56
CA HIS A 37 4.56 -19.01 28.23
C HIS A 37 4.51 -17.81 27.26
N SER A 38 4.67 -18.01 25.94
CA SER A 38 4.68 -16.91 24.93
C SER A 38 4.58 -17.34 23.44
N ARG A 39 4.64 -18.64 23.11
CA ARG A 39 4.90 -19.13 21.74
C ARG A 39 3.79 -18.94 20.69
N PRO A 40 2.49 -19.13 20.95
CA PRO A 40 1.48 -19.09 19.89
C PRO A 40 1.17 -17.67 19.42
N VAL A 41 1.24 -16.70 20.34
CA VAL A 41 1.08 -15.27 20.02
C VAL A 41 2.24 -14.78 19.16
N TYR A 42 3.47 -15.25 19.42
CA TYR A 42 4.65 -14.87 18.66
C TYR A 42 4.58 -15.32 17.18
N TYR A 43 4.15 -16.56 16.92
CA TYR A 43 3.96 -17.03 15.54
C TYR A 43 2.83 -16.29 14.81
N GLY A 44 1.74 -15.96 15.52
CA GLY A 44 0.67 -15.13 14.96
C GLY A 44 1.17 -13.73 14.59
N ALA A 45 1.89 -13.07 15.50
CA ALA A 45 2.45 -11.74 15.27
C ALA A 45 3.49 -11.73 14.15
N TYR A 46 4.37 -12.73 14.10
CA TYR A 46 5.36 -12.88 13.03
C TYR A 46 4.70 -13.02 11.66
N ALA A 47 3.67 -13.88 11.53
CA ALA A 47 2.93 -14.05 10.28
C ALA A 47 2.18 -12.76 9.85
N ALA A 48 1.59 -12.05 10.81
CA ALA A 48 0.93 -10.77 10.53
C ALA A 48 1.92 -9.70 10.06
N ILE A 49 3.07 -9.58 10.73
CA ILE A 49 4.14 -8.66 10.33
C ILE A 49 4.62 -9.00 8.93
N TRP A 50 4.92 -10.27 8.64
CA TRP A 50 5.41 -10.68 7.32
C TRP A 50 4.34 -10.58 6.21
N ALA A 51 3.05 -10.58 6.53
CA ALA A 51 2.00 -10.32 5.55
C ALA A 51 1.81 -8.82 5.26
N VAL A 52 1.85 -7.97 6.30
CA VAL A 52 1.52 -6.55 6.20
C VAL A 52 2.74 -5.69 5.81
N LEU A 53 3.90 -5.97 6.40
CA LEU A 53 5.11 -5.16 6.24
C LEU A 53 5.60 -5.08 4.79
N PRO A 54 5.75 -6.18 4.01
CA PRO A 54 6.18 -6.07 2.63
C PRO A 54 5.16 -5.32 1.76
N ALA A 55 3.86 -5.49 2.02
CA ALA A 55 2.83 -4.81 1.28
C ALA A 55 2.79 -3.29 1.59
N LEU A 56 3.06 -2.89 2.84
CA LEU A 56 3.26 -1.49 3.21
C LEU A 56 4.49 -0.90 2.51
N VAL A 57 5.61 -1.63 2.43
CA VAL A 57 6.81 -1.18 1.72
C VAL A 57 6.48 -0.90 0.25
N VAL A 58 5.81 -1.82 -0.44
CA VAL A 58 5.39 -1.62 -1.84
C VAL A 58 4.47 -0.41 -1.97
N LEU A 59 3.51 -0.23 -1.07
CA LEU A 59 2.61 0.92 -1.07
C LEU A 59 3.38 2.24 -0.88
N CYS A 60 4.32 2.31 0.06
CA CYS A 60 5.14 3.49 0.31
C CYS A 60 6.01 3.85 -0.92
N VAL A 61 6.61 2.84 -1.55
CA VAL A 61 7.38 3.02 -2.78
C VAL A 61 6.47 3.56 -3.88
N TRP A 62 5.29 2.96 -4.07
CA TRP A 62 4.33 3.40 -5.07
C TRP A 62 3.84 4.83 -4.82
N LEU A 63 3.50 5.21 -3.60
CA LEU A 63 3.06 6.56 -3.26
C LEU A 63 4.16 7.61 -3.49
N SER A 64 5.42 7.25 -3.30
CA SER A 64 6.56 8.13 -3.57
C SER A 64 6.84 8.29 -5.07
N VAL A 65 6.70 7.21 -5.85
CA VAL A 65 7.07 7.18 -7.28
C VAL A 65 5.91 7.60 -8.19
N SER A 66 4.67 7.27 -7.81
CA SER A 66 3.48 7.50 -8.65
C SER A 66 3.26 8.95 -9.09
N PRO A 67 3.50 10.01 -8.29
CA PRO A 67 3.30 11.39 -8.77
C PRO A 67 4.20 11.72 -9.95
N GLY A 68 5.45 11.23 -9.95
CA GLY A 68 6.40 11.42 -11.04
C GLY A 68 5.96 10.71 -12.32
N ILE A 69 5.57 9.44 -12.21
CA ILE A 69 5.07 8.64 -13.34
C ILE A 69 3.79 9.24 -13.93
N ILE A 70 2.85 9.66 -13.09
CA ILE A 70 1.60 10.26 -13.54
C ILE A 70 1.88 11.61 -14.22
N SER A 71 2.73 12.46 -13.63
CA SER A 71 3.10 13.75 -14.21
C SER A 71 3.76 13.62 -15.58
N SER A 72 4.69 12.67 -15.74
CA SER A 72 5.35 12.43 -17.03
C SER A 72 4.39 11.85 -18.06
N SER A 73 3.50 10.94 -17.66
CA SER A 73 2.49 10.35 -18.54
C SER A 73 1.48 11.41 -19.03
N VAL A 74 1.01 12.29 -18.14
CA VAL A 74 0.09 13.38 -18.49
C VAL A 74 0.76 14.37 -19.43
N ARG A 75 1.98 14.83 -19.14
CA ARG A 75 2.72 15.74 -20.04
C ARG A 75 3.04 15.09 -21.39
N GLY A 76 3.34 13.79 -21.40
CA GLY A 76 3.52 13.03 -22.64
C GLY A 76 2.27 12.95 -23.50
N ALA A 77 1.08 12.98 -22.88
CA ALA A 77 -0.21 12.99 -23.54
C ALA A 77 -0.68 14.39 -23.99
N PHE A 78 0.08 15.45 -23.70
CA PHE A 78 -0.27 16.79 -24.18
C PHE A 78 -0.25 16.89 -25.72
N PRO A 79 -1.13 17.70 -26.33
CA PRO A 79 -1.04 18.06 -27.74
C PRO A 79 0.29 18.73 -28.09
N ASP A 80 0.71 18.62 -29.34
CA ASP A 80 1.99 19.18 -29.80
C ASP A 80 2.07 20.70 -29.61
N ASP A 81 0.94 21.41 -29.74
CA ASP A 81 0.83 22.85 -29.49
C ASP A 81 1.18 23.24 -28.04
N VAL A 82 0.86 22.38 -27.07
CA VAL A 82 1.16 22.60 -25.65
C VAL A 82 2.59 22.19 -25.32
N LYS A 83 3.09 21.13 -25.96
CA LYS A 83 4.49 20.69 -25.81
C LYS A 83 5.50 21.69 -26.36
N ALA A 84 5.12 22.48 -27.37
CA ALA A 84 5.95 23.52 -27.96
C ALA A 84 6.04 24.79 -27.09
N GLN A 85 5.16 24.96 -26.10
CA GLN A 85 5.15 26.11 -25.21
C GLN A 85 6.29 26.07 -24.19
N ALA A 86 6.58 27.23 -23.58
CA ALA A 86 7.54 27.34 -22.49
C ALA A 86 7.11 26.48 -21.27
N SER A 87 8.09 26.01 -20.48
CA SER A 87 7.84 25.15 -19.31
C SER A 87 6.82 25.71 -18.33
N VAL A 88 6.81 27.03 -18.12
CA VAL A 88 5.89 27.73 -17.23
C VAL A 88 4.43 27.60 -17.68
N GLU A 89 4.16 27.66 -18.99
CA GLU A 89 2.81 27.52 -19.54
C GLU A 89 2.34 26.06 -19.50
N GLN A 90 3.26 25.11 -19.67
CA GLN A 90 2.98 23.67 -19.49
C GLN A 90 2.62 23.34 -18.04
N ASP A 91 3.30 23.95 -17.07
CA ASP A 91 3.01 23.76 -15.64
C ASP A 91 1.62 24.30 -15.27
N LEU A 92 1.20 25.42 -15.86
CA LEU A 92 -0.15 25.95 -15.69
C LEU A 92 -1.20 24.98 -16.25
N SER A 93 -0.98 24.47 -17.46
CA SER A 93 -1.86 23.49 -18.10
C SER A 93 -1.97 22.21 -17.28
N TYR A 94 -0.84 21.70 -16.77
CA TYR A 94 -0.80 20.57 -15.86
C TYR A 94 -1.57 20.84 -14.55
N SER A 95 -1.41 22.03 -13.97
CA SER A 95 -2.13 22.42 -12.74
C SER A 95 -3.64 22.48 -12.95
N MET A 96 -4.12 22.94 -14.11
CA MET A 96 -5.54 22.88 -14.46
C MET A 96 -6.04 21.43 -14.53
N VAL A 97 -5.32 20.54 -15.22
CA VAL A 97 -5.66 19.11 -15.28
C VAL A 97 -5.68 18.49 -13.87
N ALA A 98 -4.68 18.81 -13.04
CA ALA A 98 -4.59 18.31 -11.66
C ALA A 98 -5.71 18.85 -10.76
N THR A 99 -6.24 20.03 -11.04
CA THR A 99 -7.38 20.61 -10.30
C THR A 99 -8.68 19.92 -10.69
N VAL A 100 -8.95 19.76 -11.99
CA VAL A 100 -10.12 19.02 -12.50
C VAL A 100 -10.10 17.56 -12.04
N ALA A 101 -8.93 16.93 -12.00
CA ALA A 101 -8.79 15.54 -11.53
C ALA A 101 -9.07 15.38 -10.03
N ARG A 102 -8.91 16.44 -9.24
CA ARG A 102 -9.18 16.44 -7.80
C ARG A 102 -10.62 16.83 -7.45
N GLY A 103 -11.33 17.49 -8.37
CA GLY A 103 -12.70 17.97 -8.17
C GLY A 103 -12.74 19.36 -7.57
#